data_AF-A0A7C2J197-F1
#
_entry.id   AF-A0A7C2J197-F1
#
_cell.length_a   1.000
_cell.length_b   1.000
_cell.length_c   1.000
_cell.angle_alpha   90.00
_cell.angle_beta   90.00
_cell.angle_gamma   90.00
#
_symmetry.space_group_name_H-M   'P 1'
#
loop_
_entity.id
_entity.type
_entity.pdbx_description
1 polymer ?
#
loop_
_entity_poly.entity_id
_entity_poly.type
_entity_poly.pdbx_seq_one_letter_code
_entity_poly.pdbx_strand_id
1 'polypeptide(L)'
;MTRYLAVLLGGAFGTGFRYFLSTLIYSIIKEPSFPYANLVINVSGSFLLGFLAELFDTRLIVSPTLRVAILTGVLGGYTTFSSFSFETYSLLRDGQMLRGAANAAGSVVLGLIAVFLGVRLAQSF
;
A
#
# COMPACT_ATOMS: atom_id res chain seq x y z
N MET A 1 -12.18 20.79 -10.70
CA MET A 1 -11.63 19.86 -11.73
C MET A 1 -10.16 19.55 -11.58
N THR A 2 -9.27 20.52 -11.38
CA THR A 2 -7.81 20.27 -11.31
C THR A 2 -7.39 19.21 -10.26
N ARG A 3 -8.01 19.19 -9.07
CA ARG A 3 -7.73 18.17 -8.05
C ARG A 3 -8.15 16.76 -8.48
N TYR A 4 -9.30 16.62 -9.14
CA TYR A 4 -9.73 15.32 -9.66
C TYR A 4 -8.76 14.79 -10.71
N LEU A 5 -8.32 15.64 -11.65
CA LEU A 5 -7.32 15.25 -12.65
C LEU A 5 -6.01 14.82 -11.99
N ALA A 6 -5.55 15.55 -10.96
CA ALA A 6 -4.33 15.21 -10.25
C ALA A 6 -4.46 13.87 -9.50
N VAL A 7 -5.60 13.59 -8.86
CA VAL A 7 -5.90 12.31 -8.23
C VAL A 7 -5.97 11.18 -9.26
N LEU A 8 -6.61 11.41 -10.41
CA LEU A 8 -6.72 10.41 -11.49
C LEU A 8 -5.35 10.06 -12.07
N LEU A 9 -4.52 11.06 -12.36
CA LEU A 9 -3.15 10.82 -12.86
C LEU A 9 -2.29 10.13 -11.81
N GLY A 10 -2.37 10.55 -10.54
CA GLY A 10 -1.69 9.88 -9.43
C GLY A 10 -2.15 8.44 -9.28
N GLY A 11 -3.46 8.18 -9.33
CA GLY A 11 -4.05 6.86 -9.21
C GLY A 11 -3.68 5.93 -10.36
N ALA A 12 -3.65 6.44 -11.61
CA ALA A 12 -3.17 5.69 -12.76
C ALA A 12 -1.71 5.28 -12.60
N PHE A 13 -0.86 6.22 -12.16
CA PHE A 13 0.54 5.94 -11.86
C PHE A 13 0.69 4.90 -10.74
N GLY A 14 0.00 5.09 -9.60
CA GLY A 14 0.05 4.16 -8.46
C GLY A 14 -0.41 2.76 -8.84
N THR A 15 -1.50 2.64 -9.59
CA THR A 15 -2.03 1.36 -10.07
C THR A 15 -1.07 0.68 -11.04
N GLY A 16 -0.50 1.44 -11.98
CA GLY A 16 0.51 0.92 -12.91
C GLY A 16 1.77 0.44 -12.19
N PHE A 17 2.23 1.20 -11.18
CA PHE A 17 3.38 0.81 -10.38
C PHE A 17 3.09 -0.42 -9.51
N ARG A 18 1.90 -0.52 -8.91
CA ARG A 18 1.47 -1.75 -8.22
C ARG A 18 1.53 -2.95 -9.15
N TYR A 19 0.97 -2.84 -10.35
CA TYR A 19 0.98 -3.94 -11.32
C TYR A 19 2.40 -4.37 -11.69
N PHE A 20 3.27 -3.39 -12.01
CA PHE A 20 4.68 -3.65 -12.30
C PHE A 20 5.40 -4.33 -11.12
N LEU A 21 5.19 -3.84 -9.90
CA LEU A 21 5.86 -4.41 -8.74
C LEU A 21 5.35 -5.81 -8.41
N SER A 22 4.04 -6.06 -8.58
CA SER A 22 3.46 -7.40 -8.44
C SER A 22 4.09 -8.39 -9.42
N THR A 23 4.23 -8.02 -10.70
CA THR A 23 4.85 -8.90 -11.70
C THR A 23 6.33 -9.13 -11.42
N LEU A 24 7.06 -8.11 -10.99
CA LEU A 24 8.46 -8.23 -10.58
C LEU A 24 8.61 -9.17 -9.37
N ILE A 25 7.83 -8.97 -8.31
CA ILE A 25 7.90 -9.82 -7.11
C ILE A 25 7.64 -11.28 -7.46
N TYR A 26 6.62 -11.58 -8.25
CA TYR A 26 6.31 -12.97 -8.62
C TYR A 26 7.32 -13.58 -9.60
N SER A 27 8.11 -12.77 -10.31
CA SER A 27 9.24 -13.28 -11.11
C SER A 27 10.42 -13.74 -10.25
N ILE A 28 10.60 -13.13 -9.07
CA ILE A 28 11.67 -13.44 -8.11
C ILE A 28 11.22 -14.53 -7.15
N ILE A 29 10.06 -14.34 -6.52
CA ILE A 29 9.46 -15.27 -5.56
C ILE A 29 8.53 -16.21 -6.34
N LYS A 30 9.09 -17.34 -6.77
CA LYS A 30 8.37 -18.36 -7.56
C LYS A 30 7.40 -19.23 -6.73
N GLU A 31 7.07 -18.82 -5.51
CA GLU A 31 6.19 -19.58 -4.63
C GLU A 31 4.74 -19.05 -4.74
N PRO A 32 3.83 -19.76 -5.42
CA PRO A 32 2.44 -19.32 -5.60
C PRO A 32 1.58 -19.52 -4.33
N SER A 33 2.20 -19.93 -3.23
CA SER A 33 1.50 -20.45 -2.06
C SER A 33 1.01 -19.35 -1.11
N PHE A 34 1.55 -18.14 -1.22
CA PHE A 34 1.22 -16.99 -0.38
C PHE A 34 1.30 -15.67 -1.17
N PRO A 35 0.39 -14.71 -0.94
CA PRO A 35 0.30 -13.46 -1.71
C PRO A 35 1.35 -12.41 -1.27
N TYR A 36 2.64 -12.74 -1.41
CA TYR A 36 3.74 -11.88 -0.98
C TYR A 36 3.72 -10.49 -1.64
N ALA A 37 3.31 -10.40 -2.91
CA ALA A 37 3.27 -9.13 -3.63
C ALA A 37 2.35 -8.12 -2.94
N ASN A 38 1.11 -8.50 -2.63
CA ASN A 38 0.16 -7.60 -1.97
C ASN A 38 0.59 -7.24 -0.55
N LEU A 39 1.20 -8.17 0.19
CA LEU A 39 1.74 -7.86 1.51
C LEU A 39 2.83 -6.77 1.42
N VAL A 40 3.81 -6.93 0.53
CA VAL A 40 4.90 -5.94 0.35
C VAL A 40 4.34 -4.60 -0.10
N ILE A 41 3.44 -4.60 -1.08
CA ILE A 41 2.81 -3.39 -1.62
C ILE A 41 2.05 -2.64 -0.54
N ASN A 42 1.18 -3.31 0.21
CA ASN A 42 0.36 -2.67 1.24
C ASN A 42 1.18 -2.19 2.44
N VAL A 43 2.18 -2.97 2.89
CA VAL A 43 3.04 -2.59 4.03
C VAL A 43 3.93 -1.39 3.65
N SER A 44 4.59 -1.43 2.50
CA SER A 44 5.40 -0.29 2.03
C SER A 44 4.55 0.95 1.74
N GLY A 45 3.35 0.78 1.18
CA GLY A 45 2.42 1.87 0.94
C GLY A 45 1.91 2.49 2.24
N SER A 46 1.63 1.67 3.26
CA SER A 46 1.26 2.13 4.60
C SER A 46 2.38 2.94 5.26
N PHE A 47 3.63 2.47 5.15
CA PHE A 47 4.80 3.22 5.62
C PHE A 47 4.92 4.58 4.93
N LEU A 48 4.89 4.60 3.60
CA LEU A 48 4.99 5.83 2.81
C LEU A 48 3.84 6.78 3.11
N LEU A 49 2.63 6.27 3.33
CA LEU A 49 1.48 7.08 3.70
C LEU A 49 1.71 7.75 5.05
N GLY A 50 2.10 6.99 6.09
CA GLY A 50 2.40 7.55 7.41
C GLY A 50 3.50 8.60 7.35
N PHE A 51 4.61 8.29 6.66
CA PHE A 51 5.74 9.19 6.50
C PHE A 51 5.37 10.50 5.78
N LEU A 52 4.76 10.40 4.59
CA LEU A 52 4.45 11.58 3.78
C LEU A 52 3.31 12.40 4.37
N ALA A 53 2.29 11.75 4.97
CA ALA A 53 1.20 12.47 5.61
C ALA A 53 1.72 13.34 6.76
N GLU A 54 2.57 12.80 7.64
CA GLU A 54 3.17 13.53 8.75
C GLU A 54 4.09 14.65 8.25
N LEU A 55 4.94 14.37 7.27
CA LEU A 55 5.88 15.35 6.72
C LEU A 55 5.17 16.53 6.05
N PHE A 56 4.07 16.28 5.33
CA PHE A 56 3.25 17.32 4.70
C PHE A 56 2.43 18.14 5.70
N ASP A 57 2.26 17.65 6.92
CA ASP A 57 1.54 18.36 7.97
C ASP A 57 2.46 19.22 8.83
N THR A 58 3.66 18.70 9.13
CA THR A 58 4.53 19.26 10.17
C THR A 58 5.76 19.99 9.63
N ARG A 59 6.24 19.65 8.43
CA ARG A 59 7.54 20.12 7.92
C ARG A 59 7.50 20.78 6.55
N LEU A 60 6.67 20.27 5.64
CA LEU A 60 6.64 20.72 4.25
C LEU A 60 5.36 21.46 3.90
N ILE A 61 5.50 22.65 3.32
CA ILE A 61 4.38 23.38 2.73
C ILE A 61 4.10 22.77 1.35
N VAL A 62 3.14 21.84 1.32
CA VAL A 62 2.69 21.17 0.09
C VAL A 62 1.32 21.72 -0.31
N SER A 63 1.15 22.05 -1.61
CA SER A 63 -0.15 22.51 -2.09
C SER A 63 -1.23 21.45 -1.85
N PRO A 64 -2.48 21.84 -1.53
CA PRO A 64 -3.56 20.88 -1.30
C PRO A 64 -3.79 19.93 -2.48
N THR A 65 -3.57 20.40 -3.71
CA THR A 65 -3.70 19.60 -4.93
C THR A 65 -2.64 18.51 -5.01
N LEU A 66 -1.38 18.83 -4.69
CA LEU A 66 -0.29 17.85 -4.70
C LEU A 66 -0.45 16.84 -3.55
N ARG A 67 -0.88 17.30 -2.38
CA ARG A 67 -1.17 16.43 -1.22
C ARG A 67 -2.19 15.34 -1.57
N VAL A 68 -3.33 15.70 -2.17
CA VAL A 68 -4.34 14.70 -2.58
C VAL A 68 -3.87 13.84 -3.75
N ALA A 69 -3.10 14.39 -4.69
CA ALA A 69 -2.56 13.62 -5.82
C ALA A 69 -1.63 12.50 -5.35
N ILE A 70 -0.80 12.76 -4.34
CA ILE A 70 0.15 11.78 -3.78
C ILE A 70 -0.57 10.83 -2.82
N LEU A 71 -1.22 11.34 -1.77
CA LEU A 71 -1.76 10.51 -0.70
C LEU A 71 -3.00 9.71 -1.16
N THR A 72 -3.92 10.36 -1.87
CA THR A 72 -5.15 9.70 -2.34
C THR A 72 -4.96 9.08 -3.72
N GLY A 73 -4.29 9.77 -4.63
CA GLY A 73 -4.02 9.25 -5.98
C GLY A 73 -2.97 8.15 -5.96
N VAL A 74 -1.69 8.51 -5.86
CA VAL A 74 -0.56 7.56 -5.99
C VAL A 74 -0.64 6.45 -4.95
N LEU A 75 -0.68 6.77 -3.66
CA LEU A 75 -0.68 5.74 -2.61
C LEU A 75 -2.00 4.96 -2.56
N GLY A 76 -3.13 5.59 -2.88
CA GLY A 76 -4.42 4.92 -2.98
C GLY A 76 -4.50 3.94 -4.16
N GLY A 77 -3.90 4.26 -5.31
CA GLY A 77 -3.79 3.32 -6.44
C GLY A 77 -2.71 2.26 -6.26
N TYR A 78 -1.64 2.62 -5.55
CA TYR A 78 -0.53 1.73 -5.24
C TYR A 78 -0.92 0.63 -4.25
N THR A 79 -1.76 0.92 -3.26
CA THR A 79 -2.23 -0.07 -2.28
C THR A 79 -3.57 -0.68 -2.67
N THR A 80 -3.92 -1.84 -2.12
CA THR A 80 -5.17 -2.54 -2.44
C THR A 80 -5.69 -3.39 -1.28
N PHE A 81 -6.88 -3.03 -0.77
CA PHE A 81 -7.58 -3.83 0.25
C PHE A 81 -8.43 -4.95 -0.39
N SER A 82 -8.99 -4.70 -1.58
CA SER A 82 -9.86 -5.66 -2.26
C SER A 82 -9.09 -6.91 -2.72
N SER A 83 -7.87 -6.74 -3.26
CA SER A 83 -7.02 -7.87 -3.65
C SER A 83 -6.58 -8.69 -2.43
N PHE A 84 -6.14 -8.01 -1.36
CA PHE A 84 -5.83 -8.64 -0.06
C PHE A 84 -7.01 -9.49 0.46
N SER A 85 -8.23 -8.95 0.41
CA SER A 85 -9.43 -9.63 0.90
C SER A 85 -9.74 -10.87 0.06
N PHE A 86 -9.65 -10.75 -1.26
CA PHE A 86 -9.92 -11.87 -2.18
C PHE A 86 -8.88 -12.99 -2.07
N GLU A 87 -7.60 -12.65 -1.89
CA GLU A 87 -6.54 -13.64 -1.67
C GLU A 87 -6.68 -14.35 -0.33
N THR A 88 -7.02 -13.61 0.73
CA THR A 88 -7.34 -14.19 2.04
C THR A 88 -8.51 -15.16 1.93
N TYR A 89 -9.60 -14.73 1.28
CA TYR A 89 -10.75 -15.60 1.02
C TYR A 89 -10.36 -16.85 0.24
N SER A 90 -9.55 -16.70 -0.82
CA SER A 90 -9.11 -17.82 -1.67
C SER A 90 -8.30 -18.84 -0.86
N LEU A 91 -7.36 -18.39 -0.02
CA LEU A 91 -6.58 -19.27 0.86
C LEU A 91 -7.47 -20.05 1.84
N LEU A 92 -8.44 -19.37 2.47
CA LEU A 92 -9.36 -20.01 3.41
C LEU A 92 -10.28 -21.00 2.70
N ARG A 93 -10.83 -20.63 1.54
CA ARG A 93 -11.67 -21.50 0.70
C ARG A 93 -10.92 -22.75 0.28
N ASP A 94 -9.63 -22.63 -0.06
CA ASP A 94 -8.79 -23.73 -0.53
C ASP A 94 -8.23 -24.57 0.65
N GLY A 95 -8.76 -24.40 1.87
CA GLY A 95 -8.39 -25.16 3.06
C GLY A 95 -7.09 -24.72 3.73
N GLN A 96 -6.42 -23.69 3.21
CA GLN A 96 -5.14 -23.20 3.71
C GLN A 96 -5.30 -22.23 4.90
N MET A 97 -5.94 -22.72 5.97
CA MET A 97 -6.35 -21.92 7.13
C MET A 97 -5.22 -21.09 7.74
N LEU A 98 -4.05 -21.71 7.95
CA LEU A 98 -2.89 -21.03 8.54
C LEU A 98 -2.39 -19.87 7.66
N ARG A 99 -2.31 -20.08 6.34
CA ARG A 99 -1.87 -19.04 5.39
C ARG A 99 -2.90 -17.93 5.25
N GLY A 100 -4.19 -18.26 5.19
CA GLY A 100 -5.27 -17.28 5.18
C GLY A 100 -5.25 -16.40 6.44
N ALA A 101 -5.13 -17.02 7.62
CA ALA A 101 -5.01 -16.30 8.88
C ALA A 101 -3.74 -15.44 8.95
N ALA A 102 -2.60 -15.97 8.49
CA ALA A 102 -1.34 -15.22 8.43
C ALA A 102 -1.43 -14.03 7.48
N ASN A 103 -2.08 -14.17 6.31
CA ASN A 103 -2.27 -13.05 5.39
C ASN A 103 -3.16 -11.97 6.03
N ALA A 104 -4.28 -12.37 6.62
CA ALA A 104 -5.24 -11.48 7.28
C ALA A 104 -4.60 -10.68 8.42
N ALA A 105 -4.06 -11.39 9.42
CA ALA A 105 -3.47 -10.78 10.60
C ALA A 105 -2.16 -10.06 10.26
N GLY A 106 -1.30 -10.68 9.45
CA GLY A 106 -0.01 -10.13 9.05
C GLY A 106 -0.16 -8.82 8.28
N SER A 107 -1.06 -8.75 7.30
CA SER A 107 -1.28 -7.52 6.52
C SER A 107 -1.75 -6.36 7.40
N VAL A 108 -2.68 -6.62 8.34
CA VAL A 108 -3.20 -5.58 9.24
C VAL A 108 -2.13 -5.14 10.24
N VAL A 109 -1.49 -6.08 10.94
CA VAL A 109 -0.50 -5.78 11.98
C VAL A 109 0.72 -5.09 11.38
N LEU A 110 1.29 -5.63 10.29
CA LEU A 110 2.44 -5.03 9.63
C LEU A 110 2.09 -3.67 9.00
N GLY A 111 0.89 -3.52 8.45
CA GLY A 111 0.41 -2.24 7.93
C GLY A 111 0.35 -1.16 9.01
N LEU A 112 -0.22 -1.47 10.18
CA LEU A 112 -0.30 -0.53 11.30
C LEU A 112 1.09 -0.18 11.85
N ILE A 113 1.97 -1.17 12.01
CA ILE A 113 3.36 -0.95 12.41
C ILE A 113 4.06 -0.05 11.38
N ALA A 114 3.87 -0.31 10.09
CA ALA A 114 4.47 0.45 9.01
C ALA A 114 4.03 1.93 9.03
N VAL A 115 2.73 2.22 9.17
CA VAL A 115 2.25 3.62 9.32
C VAL A 115 2.95 4.29 10.50
N PHE A 116 2.96 3.63 11.66
CA PHE A 116 3.58 4.17 12.87
C PHE A 116 5.07 4.47 12.68
N LEU A 117 5.82 3.55 12.09
CA LEU A 117 7.24 3.74 11.79
C LEU A 117 7.46 4.88 10.79
N GLY A 118 6.60 5.00 9.78
CA GLY A 118 6.63 6.11 8.83
C GLY A 118 6.46 7.46 9.52
N VAL A 119 5.44 7.59 10.37
CA VAL A 119 5.19 8.82 11.16
C VAL A 119 6.39 9.15 12.06
N ARG A 120 6.91 8.16 12.80
CA ARG A 120 8.05 8.36 13.70
C ARG A 120 9.31 8.78 12.96
N LEU A 121 9.56 8.22 11.78
CA LEU A 121 10.68 8.62 10.96
C LEU A 121 10.51 10.06 10.47
N ALA A 122 9.31 10.46 10.03
CA ALA A 122 9.05 11.84 9.59
C ALA A 122 9.28 12.86 10.71
N GLN A 123 8.92 12.52 11.95
CA GLN A 123 9.13 13.37 13.14
C GLN A 123 10.60 13.53 13.55
N SER A 124 11.48 12.62 13.09
CA SER A 124 12.92 12.68 13.41
C SER A 124 13.70 13.68 12.56
N PHE A 125 13.07 14.21 11.50
CA PHE A 125 13.57 15.35 10.72
C PHE A 125 13.03 16.67 11.29
#